data_AF-A0A0N8T9H7-F1
#
_entry.id   AF-A0A0N8T9H7-F1
#
_cell.length_a   1.000
_cell.length_b   1.000
_cell.length_c   1.000
_cell.angle_alpha   90.00
_cell.angle_beta   90.00
_cell.angle_gamma   90.00
#
_symmetry.space_group_name_H-M   'P 1'
#
loop_
_entity.id
_entity.type
_entity.pdbx_description
1 polymer ?
#
loop_
_entity_poly.entity_id
_entity_poly.type
_entity_poly.pdbx_seq_one_letter_code
_entity_poly.pdbx_strand_id
1 'polypeptide(L)'
;MTAEPICKPSFVQTLLYIAKFPERHRAVANTWADHFGVPPERRDEFILHYLTHTSSTRCWCVSLHNDDQVARPTVARFGRQLQYFDGQLISAVRFDEKRKVPVHAPTTSRALKLVHQLITHGGAQALLTSFSKHARDLALHESQLSIKPLMKLDFLAASEEGRNKRFYGPRNRFYLTCIGATLKRFCQSLDQELLHAVRSVQCPSAQLYNWL
;
A
#
# COMPACT_ATOMS: atom_id res chain seq x y z
N MET A 1 -32.41 -9.34 -10.16
CA MET A 1 -31.33 -9.43 -9.16
C MET A 1 -31.09 -8.03 -8.62
N THR A 2 -31.69 -7.72 -7.48
CA THR A 2 -31.57 -6.44 -6.79
C THR A 2 -30.21 -6.36 -6.13
N ALA A 3 -29.41 -5.37 -6.52
CA ALA A 3 -28.15 -5.06 -5.85
C ALA A 3 -28.48 -4.58 -4.43
N GLU A 4 -28.00 -5.30 -3.41
CA GLU A 4 -28.06 -4.86 -2.02
C GLU A 4 -27.30 -3.53 -1.89
N PRO A 5 -27.93 -2.46 -1.35
CA PRO A 5 -27.21 -1.25 -1.04
C PRO A 5 -26.21 -1.55 0.07
N ILE A 6 -24.95 -1.14 -0.12
CA ILE A 6 -23.92 -1.17 0.92
C ILE A 6 -24.44 -0.32 2.07
N CYS A 7 -24.95 -0.98 3.11
CA CYS A 7 -25.55 -0.33 4.26
C CYS A 7 -24.47 0.52 4.95
N LYS A 8 -24.64 1.85 4.95
CA LYS A 8 -23.79 2.73 5.74
C LYS A 8 -23.91 2.30 7.20
N PRO A 9 -22.81 2.02 7.91
CA PRO A 9 -22.90 1.60 9.31
C PRO A 9 -23.66 2.65 10.10
N SER A 10 -24.57 2.21 10.97
CA SER A 10 -25.26 3.12 11.87
C SER A 10 -24.25 3.79 12.81
N PHE A 11 -24.55 5.00 13.28
CA PHE A 11 -23.69 5.75 14.21
C PHE A 11 -23.20 4.89 15.38
N VAL A 12 -24.11 4.12 15.99
CA VAL A 12 -23.82 3.17 17.07
C VAL A 12 -22.80 2.12 16.66
N GLN A 13 -22.91 1.60 15.43
CA GLN A 13 -22.00 0.58 14.92
C GLN A 13 -20.59 1.13 14.70
N THR A 14 -20.47 2.37 14.21
CA THR A 14 -19.18 3.07 14.05
C THR A 14 -18.45 3.21 15.40
N LEU A 15 -19.16 3.63 16.44
CA LEU A 15 -18.58 3.76 17.79
C LEU A 15 -18.12 2.40 18.36
N LEU A 16 -18.90 1.34 18.16
CA LEU A 16 -18.51 -0.02 18.56
C LEU A 16 -17.25 -0.51 17.84
N TYR A 17 -17.07 -0.16 16.56
CA TYR A 17 -15.84 -0.49 15.84
C TYR A 17 -14.64 0.31 16.35
N ILE A 18 -14.82 1.61 16.63
CA ILE A 18 -13.76 2.45 17.21
C ILE A 18 -13.32 1.88 18.57
N ALA A 19 -14.27 1.43 19.39
CA ALA A 19 -13.99 0.88 20.72
C ALA A 19 -13.11 -0.38 20.72
N LYS A 20 -12.99 -1.09 19.58
CA LYS A 20 -12.09 -2.25 19.43
C LYS A 20 -10.61 -1.85 19.41
N PHE A 21 -10.30 -0.58 19.15
CA PHE A 21 -8.91 -0.10 19.10
C PHE A 21 -8.42 0.33 20.50
N PRO A 22 -7.13 0.09 20.82
CA PRO A 22 -6.53 0.55 22.06
C PRO A 22 -6.72 2.05 22.28
N GLU A 23 -6.93 2.45 23.54
CA GLU A 23 -7.15 3.85 23.94
C GLU A 23 -6.07 4.80 23.38
N ARG A 24 -4.80 4.42 23.49
CA ARG A 24 -3.68 5.18 22.91
C ARG A 24 -3.83 5.46 21.41
N HIS A 25 -4.34 4.49 20.63
CA HIS A 25 -4.53 4.68 19.19
C HIS A 25 -5.70 5.62 18.91
N ARG A 26 -6.78 5.51 19.70
CA ARG A 26 -7.93 6.41 19.62
C ARG A 26 -7.56 7.84 19.99
N ALA A 27 -6.71 8.04 21.00
CA ALA A 27 -6.19 9.36 21.38
C ALA A 27 -5.40 9.99 20.23
N VAL A 28 -4.47 9.25 19.62
CA VAL A 28 -3.72 9.71 18.44
C VAL A 28 -4.64 10.07 17.27
N ALA A 29 -5.65 9.24 16.99
CA ALA A 29 -6.62 9.52 15.94
C ALA A 29 -7.41 10.81 16.20
N ASN A 30 -7.79 11.07 17.46
CA ASN A 30 -8.42 12.32 17.86
C ASN A 30 -7.47 13.53 17.70
N THR A 31 -6.21 13.41 18.10
CA THR A 31 -5.21 14.48 17.89
C THR A 31 -5.08 14.84 16.41
N TRP A 32 -5.09 13.85 15.51
CA TRP A 32 -5.07 14.12 14.08
C TRP A 32 -6.37 14.75 13.60
N ALA A 33 -7.53 14.33 14.14
CA ALA A 33 -8.81 14.97 13.83
C ALA A 33 -8.80 16.46 14.22
N ASP A 34 -8.22 16.79 15.38
CA ASP A 34 -8.07 18.18 15.82
C ASP A 34 -7.09 18.95 14.92
N HIS A 35 -5.93 18.36 14.61
CA HIS A 35 -4.92 18.96 13.73
C HIS A 35 -5.49 19.33 12.35
N PHE A 36 -6.32 18.46 11.78
CA PHE A 36 -6.96 18.70 10.48
C PHE A 36 -8.27 19.49 10.55
N GLY A 37 -8.73 19.88 11.74
CA GLY A 37 -9.98 20.62 11.91
C GLY A 37 -11.21 19.85 11.45
N VAL A 38 -11.27 18.55 11.75
CA VAL A 38 -12.38 17.69 11.31
C VAL A 38 -13.69 18.11 12.01
N PRO A 39 -14.76 18.41 11.25
CA PRO A 39 -16.05 18.76 11.83
C PRO A 39 -16.62 17.64 12.72
N PRO A 40 -17.31 17.98 13.83
CA PRO A 40 -17.86 16.99 14.76
C PRO A 40 -18.70 15.91 14.08
N GLU A 41 -19.47 16.26 13.04
CA GLU A 41 -20.41 15.38 12.34
C GLU A 41 -19.70 14.26 11.55
N ARG A 42 -18.40 14.43 11.25
CA ARG A 42 -17.59 13.47 10.50
C ARG A 42 -16.43 12.91 11.31
N ARG A 43 -16.30 13.32 12.58
CA ARG A 43 -15.17 12.94 13.42
C ARG A 43 -15.06 11.43 13.58
N ASP A 44 -16.18 10.75 13.80
CA ASP A 44 -16.21 9.30 13.97
C ASP A 44 -15.88 8.56 12.66
N GLU A 45 -16.38 9.04 11.51
CA GLU A 45 -16.02 8.49 10.20
C GLU A 45 -14.51 8.62 9.96
N PHE A 46 -13.95 9.80 10.25
CA PHE A 46 -12.52 10.04 10.14
C PHE A 46 -11.71 9.14 11.07
N ILE A 47 -12.06 9.06 12.35
CA ILE A 47 -11.35 8.25 13.34
C ILE A 47 -11.39 6.77 12.96
N LEU A 48 -12.56 6.23 12.63
CA LEU A 48 -12.68 4.84 12.24
C LEU A 48 -11.87 4.54 10.97
N HIS A 49 -11.94 5.42 9.97
CA HIS A 49 -11.16 5.28 8.74
C HIS A 49 -9.67 5.34 9.03
N TYR A 50 -9.22 6.32 9.79
CA TYR A 50 -7.81 6.50 10.14
C TYR A 50 -7.26 5.28 10.87
N LEU A 51 -7.97 4.78 11.88
CA LEU A 51 -7.58 3.61 12.68
C LEU A 51 -7.54 2.33 11.82
N THR A 52 -8.57 2.10 11.01
CA THR A 52 -8.64 0.96 10.10
C THR A 52 -7.56 1.07 9.01
N HIS A 53 -7.25 2.27 8.54
CA HIS A 53 -6.21 2.46 7.55
C HIS A 53 -4.82 2.28 8.16
N THR A 54 -4.57 2.80 9.36
CA THR A 54 -3.26 2.68 10.04
C THR A 54 -2.95 1.31 10.61
N SER A 55 -3.94 0.42 10.79
CA SER A 55 -3.74 -0.87 11.43
C SER A 55 -2.93 -1.89 10.60
N SER A 56 -2.64 -1.58 9.33
CA SER A 56 -1.82 -2.41 8.45
C SER A 56 -0.91 -1.55 7.59
N THR A 57 0.25 -2.11 7.24
CA THR A 57 1.22 -1.51 6.33
C THR A 57 0.79 -1.60 4.86
N ARG A 58 -0.15 -2.51 4.52
CA ARG A 58 -0.51 -2.87 3.13
C ARG A 58 0.70 -3.22 2.25
N CYS A 59 1.77 -3.69 2.89
CA CYS A 59 2.99 -4.13 2.23
C CYS A 59 3.25 -5.58 2.62
N TRP A 60 3.33 -6.46 1.63
CA TRP A 60 3.60 -7.89 1.83
C TRP A 60 4.21 -8.51 0.58
N CYS A 61 4.88 -9.65 0.73
CA CYS A 61 5.50 -10.41 -0.36
C CYS A 61 5.22 -11.90 -0.14
N VAL A 62 4.82 -12.61 -1.20
CA VAL A 62 4.46 -14.03 -1.19
C VAL A 62 5.13 -14.71 -2.38
N SER A 63 5.99 -15.69 -2.10
CA SER A 63 6.53 -16.59 -3.12
C SER A 63 5.47 -17.62 -3.50
N LEU A 64 5.32 -17.85 -4.80
CA LEU A 64 4.27 -18.71 -5.35
C LEU A 64 4.72 -20.15 -5.59
N HIS A 65 6.01 -20.41 -5.46
CA HIS A 65 6.59 -21.73 -5.58
C HIS A 65 7.47 -22.05 -4.36
N ASN A 66 7.48 -23.32 -3.97
CA ASN A 66 8.19 -23.80 -2.78
C ASN A 66 9.60 -24.32 -3.10
N ASP A 67 9.97 -24.47 -4.37
CA ASP A 67 11.27 -25.04 -4.74
C ASP A 67 12.39 -24.03 -4.51
N ASP A 68 13.59 -24.57 -4.24
CA ASP A 68 14.77 -23.78 -3.92
C ASP A 68 15.48 -23.14 -5.11
N GLN A 69 14.79 -23.01 -6.25
CA GLN A 69 15.33 -22.28 -7.41
C GLN A 69 15.64 -20.82 -7.06
N VAL A 70 16.65 -20.25 -7.70
CA VAL A 70 17.12 -18.88 -7.44
C VAL A 70 16.09 -17.85 -7.90
N ALA A 71 15.47 -18.06 -9.06
CA ALA A 71 14.36 -17.27 -9.56
C ALA A 71 13.02 -17.96 -9.23
N ARG A 72 12.19 -17.36 -8.37
CA ARG A 72 10.90 -17.95 -7.97
C ARG A 72 9.75 -17.00 -8.29
N PRO A 73 8.68 -17.46 -8.95
CA PRO A 73 7.51 -16.63 -9.18
C PRO A 73 7.00 -16.04 -7.87
N THR A 74 6.87 -14.73 -7.80
CA THR A 74 6.66 -14.01 -6.53
C THR A 74 5.77 -12.80 -6.75
N VAL A 75 4.84 -12.58 -5.82
CA VAL A 75 3.95 -11.41 -5.84
C VAL A 75 4.16 -10.56 -4.59
N ALA A 76 4.31 -9.27 -4.80
CA ALA A 76 4.44 -8.28 -3.74
C ALA A 76 3.39 -7.18 -3.87
N ARG A 77 2.90 -6.71 -2.73
CA ARG A 77 2.05 -5.55 -2.59
C ARG A 77 2.85 -4.40 -2.00
N PHE A 78 2.75 -3.23 -2.61
CA PHE A 78 3.31 -1.96 -2.15
C PHE A 78 2.17 -0.94 -2.08
N GLY A 79 1.43 -0.91 -0.97
CA GLY A 79 0.27 -0.04 -0.81
C GLY A 79 -0.84 -0.38 -1.81
N ARG A 80 -0.97 0.43 -2.87
CA ARG A 80 -1.91 0.26 -3.99
C ARG A 80 -1.31 -0.23 -5.29
N GLN A 81 -0.07 -0.70 -5.24
CA GLN A 81 0.57 -1.38 -6.35
C GLN A 81 0.75 -2.85 -6.01
N LEU A 82 0.46 -3.72 -6.98
CA LEU A 82 0.93 -5.09 -6.99
C LEU A 82 2.03 -5.22 -8.03
N GLN A 83 3.01 -6.03 -7.69
CA GLN A 83 4.14 -6.38 -8.54
C GLN A 83 4.29 -7.88 -8.55
N TYR A 84 4.52 -8.42 -9.73
CA TYR A 84 4.65 -9.85 -9.94
C TYR A 84 5.89 -10.13 -10.77
N PHE A 85 6.63 -11.13 -10.33
CA PHE A 85 7.68 -11.77 -11.10
C PHE A 85 7.19 -13.16 -11.48
N ASP A 86 7.20 -13.50 -12.76
CA ASP A 86 6.74 -14.80 -13.27
C ASP A 86 7.85 -15.86 -13.34
N GLY A 87 9.07 -15.51 -12.94
CA GLY A 87 10.27 -16.32 -13.13
C GLY A 87 11.22 -15.75 -14.17
N GLN A 88 10.76 -14.82 -15.02
CA GLN A 88 11.57 -14.15 -16.04
C GLN A 88 11.34 -12.63 -16.05
N LEU A 89 10.08 -12.19 -16.09
CA LEU A 89 9.69 -10.80 -16.24
C LEU A 89 9.00 -10.24 -15.00
N ILE A 90 9.25 -8.96 -14.75
CA ILE A 90 8.61 -8.18 -13.70
C ILE A 90 7.47 -7.35 -14.31
N SER A 91 6.27 -7.55 -13.81
CA SER A 91 5.08 -6.77 -14.15
C SER A 91 4.55 -6.04 -12.92
N ALA A 92 3.89 -4.90 -13.14
CA ALA A 92 3.23 -4.17 -12.06
C ALA A 92 1.91 -3.54 -12.51
N VAL A 93 1.00 -3.41 -11.55
CA VAL A 93 -0.33 -2.86 -11.74
C VAL A 93 -0.75 -2.05 -10.52
N ARG A 94 -1.26 -0.84 -10.76
CA ARG A 94 -1.93 -0.04 -9.74
C ARG A 94 -3.40 -0.45 -9.66
N PHE A 95 -3.93 -0.51 -8.45
CA PHE A 95 -5.33 -0.85 -8.22
C PHE A 95 -6.01 0.20 -7.36
N ASP A 96 -7.33 0.26 -7.50
CA ASP A 96 -8.16 1.11 -6.67
C ASP A 96 -8.72 0.39 -5.44
N GLU A 97 -9.39 1.12 -4.56
CA GLU A 97 -10.05 0.54 -3.38
C GLU A 97 -11.22 -0.41 -3.73
N LYS A 98 -11.74 -0.36 -4.96
CA LYS A 98 -12.83 -1.24 -5.39
C LYS A 98 -12.32 -2.66 -5.65
N ARG A 99 -11.05 -2.80 -6.04
CA ARG A 99 -10.41 -4.10 -6.23
C ARG A 99 -10.09 -4.75 -4.87
N LYS A 100 -10.55 -5.99 -4.70
CA LYS A 100 -10.41 -6.77 -3.45
C LYS A 100 -9.00 -7.33 -3.26
N VAL A 101 -8.01 -6.46 -3.03
CA VAL A 101 -6.64 -6.88 -2.69
C VAL A 101 -6.49 -7.09 -1.18
N PRO A 102 -6.02 -8.29 -0.72
CA PRO A 102 -5.85 -8.59 0.70
C PRO A 102 -4.94 -7.60 1.43
N VAL A 103 -5.39 -7.10 2.58
CA VAL A 103 -4.64 -6.14 3.42
C VAL A 103 -3.39 -6.77 4.03
N HIS A 104 -3.46 -8.06 4.36
CA HIS A 104 -2.35 -8.88 4.85
C HIS A 104 -1.91 -9.88 3.79
N ALA A 105 -0.73 -10.48 3.98
CA ALA A 105 -0.19 -11.51 3.09
C ALA A 105 -1.22 -12.64 2.92
N PRO A 106 -1.69 -12.91 1.69
CA PRO A 106 -2.60 -14.02 1.42
C PRO A 106 -1.85 -15.35 1.41
N THR A 107 -2.59 -16.46 1.43
CA THR A 107 -2.05 -17.78 1.10
C THR A 107 -1.58 -17.84 -0.35
N THR A 108 -0.65 -18.73 -0.67
CA THR A 108 -0.12 -18.92 -2.03
C THR A 108 -1.22 -19.14 -3.07
N SER A 109 -2.22 -19.97 -2.77
CA SER A 109 -3.35 -20.23 -3.67
C SER A 109 -4.19 -18.98 -3.96
N ARG A 110 -4.41 -18.13 -2.96
CA ARG A 110 -5.12 -16.86 -3.12
C ARG A 110 -4.27 -15.81 -3.84
N ALA A 111 -2.96 -15.82 -3.62
CA ALA A 111 -1.99 -14.98 -4.32
C ALA A 111 -1.95 -15.31 -5.81
N LEU A 112 -1.93 -16.60 -6.19
CA LEU A 112 -2.03 -17.05 -7.59
C LEU A 112 -3.32 -16.59 -8.27
N LYS A 113 -4.47 -16.70 -7.60
CA LYS A 113 -5.75 -16.19 -8.14
C LYS A 113 -5.70 -14.68 -8.37
N LEU A 114 -5.08 -13.94 -7.46
CA LEU A 114 -4.95 -12.49 -7.53
C LEU A 114 -4.08 -12.06 -8.73
N VAL A 115 -2.97 -12.76 -8.96
CA VAL A 115 -2.06 -12.55 -10.09
C VAL A 115 -2.80 -12.71 -11.43
N HIS A 116 -3.52 -13.82 -11.63
CA HIS A 116 -4.30 -14.07 -12.84
C HIS A 116 -5.36 -12.98 -13.13
N GLN A 117 -5.99 -12.44 -12.08
CA GLN A 117 -7.02 -11.41 -12.22
C GLN A 117 -6.48 -10.02 -12.60
N LEU A 118 -5.20 -9.76 -12.30
CA LEU A 118 -4.66 -8.39 -12.33
C LEU A 118 -3.65 -8.15 -13.45
N ILE A 119 -2.93 -9.17 -13.88
CA ILE A 119 -1.84 -9.04 -14.86
C ILE A 119 -2.36 -8.88 -16.29
N THR A 120 -3.61 -9.27 -16.55
CA THR A 120 -4.33 -8.97 -17.79
C THR A 120 -4.53 -7.47 -18.06
N HIS A 121 -4.25 -6.60 -17.08
CA HIS A 121 -4.44 -5.14 -17.18
C HIS A 121 -3.17 -4.36 -16.79
N GLY A 122 -2.00 -4.86 -17.20
CA GLY A 122 -0.68 -4.29 -16.87
C GLY A 122 -0.44 -2.87 -17.39
N GLY A 123 0.44 -2.11 -16.72
CA GLY A 123 0.84 -0.76 -17.17
C GLY A 123 1.50 0.14 -16.13
N ALA A 124 1.69 -0.31 -14.88
CA ALA A 124 2.39 0.48 -13.87
C ALA A 124 3.91 0.22 -13.90
N GLN A 125 4.70 1.21 -13.48
CA GLN A 125 6.13 1.05 -13.34
C GLN A 125 6.46 0.14 -12.13
N ALA A 126 7.18 -0.94 -12.36
CA ALA A 126 7.68 -1.80 -11.31
C ALA A 126 8.85 -1.16 -10.55
N LEU A 127 9.01 -1.53 -9.28
CA LEU A 127 10.03 -1.05 -8.37
C LEU A 127 11.15 -2.09 -8.22
N LEU A 128 12.40 -1.62 -8.31
CA LEU A 128 13.58 -2.33 -7.82
C LEU A 128 14.34 -1.55 -6.74
N THR A 129 13.90 -0.33 -6.43
CA THR A 129 14.41 0.46 -5.29
C THR A 129 13.33 1.30 -4.62
N SER A 130 13.41 1.42 -3.28
CA SER A 130 12.58 2.33 -2.48
C SER A 130 13.05 3.79 -2.53
N PHE A 131 14.21 4.06 -3.13
CA PHE A 131 14.75 5.42 -3.29
C PHE A 131 14.21 6.14 -4.54
N SER A 132 13.45 5.43 -5.38
CA SER A 132 12.86 6.00 -6.59
C SER A 132 11.79 7.06 -6.27
N LYS A 133 11.54 7.97 -7.22
CA LYS A 133 10.41 8.91 -7.14
C LYS A 133 9.08 8.15 -7.02
N HIS A 134 8.90 7.09 -7.81
CA HIS A 134 7.69 6.26 -7.78
C HIS A 134 7.43 5.62 -6.41
N ALA A 135 8.46 5.15 -5.70
CA ALA A 135 8.31 4.64 -4.33
C ALA A 135 7.86 5.74 -3.34
N ARG A 136 8.40 6.95 -3.49
CA ARG A 136 7.99 8.12 -2.70
C ARG A 136 6.54 8.50 -2.98
N ASP A 137 6.13 8.48 -4.25
CA ASP A 137 4.75 8.77 -4.66
C ASP A 137 3.76 7.75 -4.07
N LEU A 138 4.12 6.46 -4.06
CA LEU A 138 3.30 5.42 -3.41
C LEU A 138 3.17 5.62 -1.90
N ALA A 139 4.27 5.95 -1.22
CA ALA A 139 4.27 6.22 0.21
C ALA A 139 3.41 7.44 0.56
N LEU A 140 3.50 8.51 -0.22
CA LEU A 140 2.66 9.68 -0.11
C LEU A 140 1.18 9.33 -0.29
N HIS A 141 0.86 8.56 -1.34
CA HIS A 141 -0.52 8.16 -1.61
C HIS A 141 -1.12 7.38 -0.44
N GLU A 142 -0.36 6.49 0.18
CA GLU A 142 -0.81 5.74 1.37
C GLU A 142 -1.04 6.65 2.59
N SER A 143 -0.20 7.67 2.77
CA SER A 143 -0.41 8.68 3.80
C SER A 143 -1.67 9.52 3.56
N GLN A 144 -1.87 10.01 2.34
CA GLN A 144 -3.08 10.76 1.97
C GLN A 144 -4.35 9.93 2.15
N LEU A 145 -4.30 8.65 1.75
CA LEU A 145 -5.44 7.75 1.90
C LEU A 145 -5.85 7.53 3.34
N SER A 146 -4.93 7.66 4.29
CA SER A 146 -5.27 7.52 5.71
C SER A 146 -6.14 8.66 6.25
N ILE A 147 -6.22 9.77 5.54
CA ILE A 147 -7.08 10.92 5.87
C ILE A 147 -8.15 11.17 4.79
N LYS A 148 -8.38 10.19 3.92
CA LYS A 148 -9.28 10.28 2.75
C LYS A 148 -10.66 10.90 3.05
N PRO A 149 -11.35 10.62 4.18
CA PRO A 149 -12.62 11.26 4.48
C PRO A 149 -12.55 12.80 4.49
N LEU A 150 -11.38 13.37 4.81
CA LEU A 150 -11.13 14.83 4.81
C LEU A 150 -10.76 15.39 3.45
N MET A 151 -10.07 14.61 2.61
CA MET A 151 -9.70 15.05 1.26
C MET A 151 -10.91 15.36 0.37
N LYS A 152 -12.10 14.87 0.73
CA LYS A 152 -13.36 15.22 0.04
C LYS A 152 -13.86 16.64 0.36
N LEU A 153 -13.33 17.27 1.41
CA LEU A 153 -13.77 18.55 1.94
C LEU A 153 -12.70 19.63 1.80
N ASP A 154 -11.44 19.26 2.06
CA ASP A 154 -10.31 20.18 2.00
C ASP A 154 -9.15 19.55 1.23
N PHE A 155 -8.95 20.01 0.00
CA PHE A 155 -7.81 19.59 -0.80
C PHE A 155 -6.46 20.06 -0.20
N LEU A 156 -6.46 21.12 0.63
CA LEU A 156 -5.25 21.58 1.31
C LEU A 156 -4.78 20.60 2.39
N ALA A 157 -5.67 19.75 2.92
CA ALA A 157 -5.28 18.66 3.80
C ALA A 157 -4.36 17.62 3.11
N ALA A 158 -4.36 17.57 1.77
CA ALA A 158 -3.46 16.74 0.99
C ALA A 158 -2.03 17.31 0.89
N SER A 159 -1.84 18.59 1.21
CA SER A 159 -0.52 19.24 1.17
C SER A 159 0.36 18.69 2.29
N GLU A 160 1.59 18.31 1.93
CA GLU A 160 2.63 17.86 2.85
C GLU A 160 3.36 19.02 3.55
N GLU A 161 3.10 20.25 3.11
CA GLU A 161 3.82 21.44 3.53
C GLU A 161 3.22 22.08 4.80
N GLY A 162 3.95 23.05 5.34
CA GLY A 162 3.53 23.80 6.52
C GLY A 162 3.21 22.92 7.72
N ARG A 163 2.03 23.13 8.31
CA ARG A 163 1.60 22.41 9.53
C ARG A 163 1.45 20.90 9.33
N ASN A 164 1.09 20.46 8.12
CA ASN A 164 0.81 19.05 7.82
C ASN A 164 2.08 18.20 7.73
N LYS A 165 3.27 18.81 7.64
CA LYS A 165 4.55 18.12 7.66
C LYS A 165 4.74 17.22 8.90
N ARG A 166 4.13 17.60 10.03
CA ARG A 166 4.13 16.80 11.27
C ARG A 166 3.42 15.45 11.10
N PHE A 167 2.44 15.41 10.21
CA PHE A 167 1.75 14.19 9.83
C PHE A 167 2.50 13.42 8.74
N TYR A 168 2.72 14.07 7.60
CA TYR A 168 3.24 13.41 6.39
C TYR A 168 4.70 13.00 6.52
N GLY A 169 5.55 13.78 7.19
CA GLY A 169 6.98 13.48 7.31
C GLY A 169 7.26 12.10 7.93
N PRO A 170 6.82 11.85 9.18
CA PRO A 170 6.98 10.54 9.81
C PRO A 170 6.26 9.42 9.05
N ARG A 171 5.07 9.70 8.50
CA ARG A 171 4.22 8.69 7.88
C ARG A 171 4.74 8.22 6.51
N ASN A 172 5.23 9.14 5.70
CA ASN A 172 5.87 8.81 4.42
C ASN A 172 7.13 7.97 4.66
N ARG A 173 7.94 8.32 5.68
CA ARG A 173 9.13 7.52 6.07
C ARG A 173 8.76 6.10 6.51
N PHE A 174 7.68 5.96 7.28
CA PHE A 174 7.16 4.66 7.69
C PHE A 174 6.78 3.80 6.48
N TYR A 175 5.99 4.33 5.54
CA TYR A 175 5.60 3.57 4.35
C TYR A 175 6.79 3.27 3.42
N LEU A 176 7.74 4.19 3.25
CA LEU A 176 8.98 3.93 2.53
C LEU A 176 9.79 2.77 3.14
N THR A 177 9.85 2.71 4.47
CA THR A 177 10.52 1.61 5.18
C THR A 177 9.80 0.28 4.93
N CYS A 178 8.47 0.26 4.96
CA CYS A 178 7.66 -0.92 4.67
C CYS A 178 7.83 -1.39 3.21
N ILE A 179 7.85 -0.45 2.26
CA ILE A 179 8.10 -0.70 0.84
C ILE A 179 9.49 -1.29 0.67
N GLY A 180 10.53 -0.67 1.24
CA GLY A 180 11.92 -1.14 1.16
C GLY A 180 12.10 -2.56 1.73
N ALA A 181 11.51 -2.85 2.89
CA ALA A 181 11.56 -4.18 3.50
C ALA A 181 10.87 -5.25 2.63
N THR A 182 9.71 -4.92 2.05
CA THR A 182 8.96 -5.81 1.17
C THR A 182 9.71 -6.03 -0.14
N LEU A 183 10.31 -4.97 -0.67
CA LEU A 183 11.06 -4.98 -1.91
C LEU A 183 12.35 -5.79 -1.76
N LYS A 184 13.03 -5.72 -0.61
CA LYS A 184 14.17 -6.59 -0.30
C LYS A 184 13.80 -8.07 -0.46
N ARG A 185 12.64 -8.48 0.08
CA ARG A 185 12.13 -9.86 -0.06
C ARG A 185 11.78 -10.20 -1.51
N PHE A 186 11.16 -9.27 -2.24
CA PHE A 186 10.86 -9.46 -3.66
C PHE A 186 12.14 -9.63 -4.48
N CYS A 187 13.14 -8.77 -4.28
CA CYS A 187 14.43 -8.84 -4.99
C CYS A 187 15.22 -10.13 -4.70
N GLN A 188 15.02 -10.77 -3.55
CA GLN A 188 15.63 -12.07 -3.24
C GLN A 188 15.09 -13.20 -4.13
N SER A 189 13.91 -13.03 -4.72
CA SER A 189 13.30 -14.01 -5.62
C SER A 189 13.68 -13.82 -7.09
N LEU A 190 14.42 -12.75 -7.41
CA LEU A 190 14.87 -12.43 -8.76
C LEU A 190 16.20 -13.13 -9.06
N ASP A 191 16.58 -13.14 -10.34
CA ASP A 191 17.94 -13.50 -10.73
C ASP A 191 18.93 -12.50 -10.13
N GLN A 192 19.87 -13.00 -9.32
CA GLN A 192 20.82 -12.16 -8.59
C GLN A 192 21.93 -11.62 -9.49
N GLU A 193 22.31 -12.32 -10.56
CA GLU A 193 23.32 -11.87 -11.51
C GLU A 193 22.77 -10.71 -12.35
N LEU A 194 21.55 -10.86 -12.88
CA LEU A 194 20.85 -9.79 -13.60
C LEU A 194 20.61 -8.58 -12.69
N LEU A 195 20.13 -8.81 -11.46
CA LEU A 195 19.90 -7.73 -10.51
C LEU A 195 21.20 -7.00 -10.13
N HIS A 196 22.32 -7.72 -10.04
CA HIS A 196 23.63 -7.12 -9.81
C HIS A 196 24.06 -6.25 -11.00
N ALA A 197 23.93 -6.74 -12.24
CA ALA A 197 24.25 -5.99 -13.46
C ALA A 197 23.40 -4.71 -13.60
N VAL A 198 22.11 -4.80 -13.29
CA VAL A 198 21.20 -3.64 -13.28
C VAL A 198 21.62 -2.60 -12.23
N ARG A 199 22.10 -3.05 -11.06
CA ARG A 199 22.57 -2.17 -9.97
C ARG A 199 23.94 -1.56 -10.25
N SER A 200 24.85 -2.27 -10.93
CA SER A 200 26.20 -1.77 -11.21
C SER A 200 26.18 -0.56 -12.14
N VAL A 201 25.21 -0.48 -13.05
CA VAL A 201 24.98 0.70 -13.92
C VAL A 201 24.19 1.81 -13.23
N GLN A 202 23.94 1.70 -11.91
CA GLN A 202 23.18 2.66 -11.10
C GLN A 202 21.77 2.95 -11.62
N CYS A 203 21.19 2.02 -12.40
CA CYS A 203 19.86 2.14 -12.98
C CYS A 203 18.99 0.97 -12.50
N PRO A 204 18.50 0.97 -11.24
CA PRO A 204 17.60 -0.05 -10.70
C PRO A 204 16.20 0.06 -11.32
N SER A 205 16.11 -0.15 -12.63
CA SER A 205 14.91 -0.09 -13.45
C SER A 205 14.45 -1.52 -13.74
N ALA A 206 13.18 -1.79 -13.44
CA ALA A 206 12.57 -3.06 -13.82
C ALA A 206 12.46 -3.23 -15.34
N GLN A 207 12.42 -2.13 -16.11
CA GLN A 207 12.44 -2.20 -17.57
C GLN A 207 13.79 -2.69 -18.09
N LEU A 208 14.88 -2.24 -17.47
CA LEU A 208 16.22 -2.72 -17.82
C LEU A 208 16.39 -4.19 -17.42
N TYR A 209 15.93 -4.57 -16.22
CA TYR A 209 15.92 -5.96 -15.78
C TYR A 209 15.15 -6.86 -16.77
N ASN A 210 13.98 -6.44 -17.23
CA ASN A 210 13.15 -7.21 -18.17
C ASN A 210 13.72 -7.27 -19.60
N TRP A 211 14.67 -6.39 -19.93
CA TRP A 211 15.28 -6.34 -21.26
C TRP A 211 16.49 -7.27 -21.38
N LEU A 212 17.19 -7.50 -20.26
CA LEU A 212 18.28 -8.47 -20.14
C LEU A 212 17.75 -9.90 -20.05
#